data_AF-A0A1B9MGU8-F1
#
_entry.id   AF-A0A1B9MGU8-F1
#
_cell.length_a   1.000
_cell.length_b   1.000
_cell.length_c   1.000
_cell.angle_alpha   90.00
_cell.angle_beta   90.00
_cell.angle_gamma   90.00
#
_symmetry.space_group_name_H-M   'P 1'
#
loop_
_entity.id
_entity.type
_entity.pdbx_description
1 polymer ?
#
loop_
_entity_poly.entity_id
_entity_poly.type
_entity_poly.pdbx_seq_one_letter_code
_entity_poly.pdbx_strand_id
1 'polypeptide(L)'
;MDLIDNSITEPWKINAELRRLAHNPNTDAKTLAELVRIGNSSIRAAVACNKNVSRETILILSEDIDHVVRYEAARNETHKEWLRRQKALFRPLSTL
;
A
#
# COMPACT_ATOMS: atom_id res chain seq x y z
N MET A 1 2.02 -42.89 4.61
CA MET A 1 3.07 -42.73 5.62
C MET A 1 4.31 -42.37 4.82
N ASP A 2 4.67 -41.09 4.64
CA ASP A 2 4.62 -39.99 5.61
C ASP A 2 4.00 -38.71 5.02
N LEU A 3 2.95 -38.23 5.70
CA LEU A 3 2.19 -37.01 5.38
C LEU A 3 2.83 -35.76 6.01
N ILE A 4 4.17 -35.66 5.96
CA ILE A 4 4.91 -34.47 6.38
C ILE A 4 6.08 -34.30 5.40
N ASP A 5 5.76 -34.21 4.11
CA ASP A 5 6.73 -33.68 3.14
C ASP A 5 6.91 -32.19 3.43
N ASN A 6 8.16 -31.74 3.34
CA ASN A 6 8.74 -30.43 3.67
C ASN A 6 8.15 -29.22 2.90
N SER A 7 6.88 -29.29 2.55
CA SER A 7 6.02 -28.30 1.89
C SER A 7 5.56 -27.15 2.81
N ILE A 8 6.34 -26.80 3.84
CA ILE A 8 6.15 -25.59 4.65
C ILE A 8 6.56 -24.39 3.78
N THR A 9 5.71 -24.13 2.80
CA THR A 9 5.55 -22.98 1.91
C THR A 9 6.79 -22.10 1.72
N GLU A 10 7.50 -22.34 0.62
CA GLU A 10 8.54 -21.47 0.08
C GLU A 10 8.19 -19.97 0.24
N PRO A 11 8.89 -19.21 1.12
CA PRO A 11 8.50 -17.83 1.45
C PRO A 11 8.45 -16.90 0.23
N TRP A 12 9.26 -17.19 -0.79
CA TRP A 12 9.24 -16.44 -2.05
C TRP A 12 7.95 -16.67 -2.85
N LYS A 13 7.32 -17.86 -2.78
CA LYS A 13 6.02 -18.13 -3.42
C LYS A 13 4.91 -17.35 -2.73
N ILE A 14 4.88 -17.36 -1.39
CA ILE A 14 3.90 -16.57 -0.63
C ILE A 14 4.05 -15.09 -1.00
N ASN A 15 5.28 -14.56 -0.94
CA ASN A 15 5.51 -13.15 -1.24
C ASN A 15 5.12 -12.78 -2.68
N ALA A 16 5.31 -13.69 -3.65
CA ALA A 16 4.84 -13.49 -5.02
C ALA A 16 3.31 -13.40 -5.10
N GLU A 17 2.58 -14.27 -4.42
CA GLU A 17 1.11 -14.24 -4.39
C GLU A 17 0.58 -13.00 -3.65
N LEU A 18 1.18 -12.63 -2.52
CA LEU A 18 0.81 -11.41 -1.79
C LEU A 18 1.08 -10.16 -2.62
N ARG A 19 2.19 -10.12 -3.38
CA ARG A 19 2.48 -9.02 -4.31
C ARG A 19 1.49 -8.99 -5.46
N ARG A 20 1.09 -10.15 -6.01
CA ARG A 20 0.07 -10.25 -7.06
C ARG A 20 -1.27 -9.72 -6.55
N LEU A 21 -1.64 -10.07 -5.32
CA LEU A 21 -2.85 -9.59 -4.67
C LEU A 21 -2.78 -8.08 -4.41
N ALA A 22 -1.63 -7.57 -3.96
CA ALA A 22 -1.42 -6.13 -3.76
C ALA A 22 -1.52 -5.32 -5.06
N HIS A 23 -1.07 -5.87 -6.19
CA HIS A 23 -1.19 -5.20 -7.50
C HIS A 23 -2.55 -5.38 -8.18
N ASN A 24 -3.38 -6.31 -7.72
CA ASN A 24 -4.67 -6.54 -8.34
C ASN A 24 -5.59 -5.32 -8.14
N PRO A 25 -6.04 -4.65 -9.22
CA PRO A 25 -6.85 -3.44 -9.14
C PRO A 25 -8.28 -3.67 -8.61
N ASN A 26 -8.65 -4.92 -8.33
CA ASN A 26 -9.93 -5.30 -7.73
C ASN A 26 -9.79 -5.73 -6.26
N THR A 27 -8.57 -5.78 -5.71
CA THR A 27 -8.39 -6.04 -4.28
C THR A 27 -8.96 -4.87 -3.50
N ASP A 28 -9.76 -5.18 -2.48
CA ASP A 28 -10.41 -4.17 -1.66
C ASP A 28 -9.44 -3.54 -0.65
N ALA A 29 -9.83 -2.37 -0.15
CA ALA A 29 -9.04 -1.58 0.78
C ALA A 29 -8.70 -2.32 2.09
N LYS A 30 -9.60 -3.19 2.58
CA LYS A 30 -9.39 -3.92 3.84
C LYS A 30 -8.31 -4.98 3.66
N THR A 31 -8.38 -5.76 2.58
CA THR A 31 -7.31 -6.71 2.25
C THR A 31 -5.98 -6.00 2.01
N LEU A 32 -5.96 -4.86 1.32
CA LEU A 32 -4.75 -4.06 1.13
C LEU A 32 -4.13 -3.62 2.47
N ALA A 33 -4.94 -3.21 3.45
CA ALA A 33 -4.45 -2.84 4.78
C ALA A 33 -3.81 -4.03 5.52
N GLU A 34 -4.37 -5.23 5.41
CA GLU A 34 -3.76 -6.44 5.98
C GLU A 34 -2.42 -6.77 5.31
N LEU A 35 -2.30 -6.58 4.00
CA LEU A 35 -1.05 -6.78 3.27
C LEU A 35 0.06 -5.83 3.74
N VAL A 36 -0.28 -4.61 4.18
CA VAL A 36 0.72 -3.69 4.77
C VAL A 36 1.32 -4.26 6.05
N ARG A 37 0.51 -4.92 6.88
CA ARG A 37 0.95 -5.48 8.17
C ARG A 37 1.89 -6.67 8.01
N ILE A 38 1.60 -7.56 7.06
CA ILE A 38 2.34 -8.83 6.87
C ILE A 38 3.40 -8.75 5.76
N GLY A 39 3.33 -7.72 4.91
CA GLY A 39 4.14 -7.61 3.70
C GLY A 39 5.53 -7.02 3.94
N ASN A 40 6.51 -7.55 3.19
CA ASN A 40 7.82 -6.91 3.03
C ASN A 40 7.69 -5.60 2.22
N SER A 41 8.78 -4.83 2.10
CA SER A 41 8.73 -3.53 1.43
C SER A 41 8.26 -3.60 -0.03
N SER A 42 8.56 -4.69 -0.76
CA SER A 42 8.04 -4.88 -2.11
C SER A 42 6.51 -5.04 -2.15
N ILE A 43 5.92 -5.72 -1.16
CA ILE A 43 4.46 -5.86 -1.04
C ILE A 43 3.85 -4.51 -0.64
N ARG A 44 4.44 -3.80 0.32
CA ARG A 44 3.96 -2.48 0.76
C ARG A 44 4.02 -1.43 -0.36
N ALA A 45 5.05 -1.47 -1.20
CA ALA A 45 5.15 -0.62 -2.39
C ALA A 45 4.06 -0.97 -3.42
N ALA A 46 3.76 -2.27 -3.59
CA ALA A 46 2.66 -2.70 -4.46
C ALA A 46 1.29 -2.23 -3.93
N VAL A 47 1.07 -2.27 -2.61
CA VAL A 47 -0.14 -1.71 -1.98
C VAL A 47 -0.20 -0.19 -2.19
N ALA A 48 0.90 0.52 -2.01
CA ALA A 48 0.97 1.96 -2.24
C ALA A 48 0.63 2.35 -3.70
N CYS A 49 0.95 1.48 -4.67
CA CYS A 49 0.60 1.68 -6.07
C CYS A 49 -0.88 1.36 -6.40
N ASN A 50 -1.61 0.65 -5.52
CA ASN A 50 -2.96 0.21 -5.81
C ASN A 50 -3.97 1.38 -5.73
N LYS A 51 -4.85 1.49 -6.73
CA LYS A 51 -5.89 2.54 -6.79
C LYS A 51 -6.97 2.44 -5.71
N ASN A 52 -7.19 1.24 -5.16
CA ASN A 52 -8.21 0.99 -4.14
C ASN A 52 -7.67 1.16 -2.71
N VAL A 53 -6.40 1.57 -2.55
CA VAL A 53 -5.81 1.81 -1.23
C VAL A 53 -6.62 2.88 -0.49
N SER A 54 -6.92 2.64 0.79
CA SER A 54 -7.63 3.63 1.59
C SER A 54 -6.74 4.84 1.90
N ARG A 55 -7.39 5.95 2.29
CA ARG A 55 -6.67 7.15 2.72
C ARG A 55 -5.80 6.87 3.95
N GLU A 56 -6.34 6.14 4.92
CA GLU A 56 -5.64 5.81 6.16
C GLU A 56 -4.40 4.96 5.85
N THR A 57 -4.55 3.98 4.96
CA THR A 57 -3.47 3.08 4.55
C THR A 57 -2.38 3.84 3.79
N ILE A 58 -2.74 4.73 2.86
CA ILE A 58 -1.75 5.47 2.08
C ILE A 58 -0.98 6.49 2.92
N LEU A 59 -1.60 7.05 3.97
CA LEU A 59 -0.92 7.92 4.94
C LEU A 59 0.12 7.14 5.76
N ILE A 60 -0.23 5.94 6.24
CA ILE A 60 0.74 5.04 6.90
C ILE A 60 1.93 4.75 5.98
N LEU A 61 1.67 4.43 4.71
CA LEU A 61 2.72 4.12 3.73
C LEU A 61 3.56 5.35 3.34
N SER A 62 3.04 6.57 3.48
CA SER A 62 3.80 7.79 3.25
C SER A 62 4.91 8.03 4.28
N GLU A 63 4.80 7.39 5.45
CA GLU A 63 5.77 7.40 6.55
C GLU A 63 6.58 6.10 6.63
N ASP A 64 6.46 5.21 5.64
CA ASP A 64 7.16 3.92 5.64
C ASP A 64 8.68 4.09 5.73
N ILE A 65 9.37 3.15 6.39
CA ILE A 65 10.83 3.16 6.49
C ILE A 65 11.52 3.03 5.13
N ASP A 66 10.91 2.31 4.19
CA ASP A 66 11.45 2.08 2.85
C ASP A 66 11.12 3.26 1.92
N HIS A 67 12.15 3.85 1.32
CA HIS A 67 12.03 5.01 0.44
C HIS A 67 11.23 4.73 -0.83
N VAL A 68 11.24 3.49 -1.35
CA VAL A 68 10.45 3.09 -2.52
C VAL A 68 8.97 3.11 -2.17
N VAL A 69 8.62 2.63 -0.98
CA VAL A 69 7.23 2.64 -0.49
C VAL A 69 6.72 4.08 -0.36
N ARG A 70 7.52 4.97 0.26
CA ARG A 70 7.17 6.40 0.36
C ARG A 70 7.02 7.05 -1.00
N TYR A 71 7.91 6.73 -1.95
CA TYR A 71 7.85 7.23 -3.32
C TYR A 71 6.57 6.82 -4.04
N GLU A 72 6.17 5.55 -3.94
CA GLU A 72 4.91 5.09 -4.55
C GLU A 72 3.69 5.70 -3.85
N ALA A 73 3.71 5.83 -2.52
CA ALA A 73 2.64 6.48 -1.77
C ALA A 73 2.45 7.95 -2.18
N ALA A 74 3.53 8.69 -2.41
CA ALA A 74 3.49 10.07 -2.91
C ALA A 74 2.91 10.18 -4.34
N ARG A 75 3.04 9.12 -5.15
CA ARG A 75 2.56 9.10 -6.54
C ARG A 75 1.10 8.67 -6.66
N ASN A 76 0.56 7.98 -5.65
CA ASN A 76 -0.81 7.52 -5.65
C ASN A 76 -1.82 8.69 -5.65
N GLU A 77 -2.87 8.58 -6.48
CA GLU A 77 -3.83 9.66 -6.66
C GLU A 77 -4.66 9.92 -5.39
N THR A 78 -4.97 8.90 -4.60
CA THR A 78 -5.68 9.03 -3.31
C THR A 78 -4.91 9.95 -2.35
N HIS A 79 -3.59 9.80 -2.28
CA HIS A 79 -2.74 10.64 -1.43
C HIS A 79 -2.61 12.07 -1.99
N LYS A 80 -2.38 12.21 -3.30
CA LYS A 80 -2.33 13.53 -3.95
C LYS A 80 -3.63 14.30 -3.77
N GLU A 81 -4.77 13.65 -3.94
CA GLU A 81 -6.09 14.25 -3.80
C GLU A 81 -6.33 14.75 -2.37
N TRP A 82 -5.92 13.98 -1.36
CA TRP A 82 -5.95 14.40 0.04
C TRP A 82 -5.08 15.66 0.27
N LEU A 83 -3.84 15.66 -0.20
CA LEU A 83 -2.94 16.81 -0.07
C LEU A 83 -3.49 18.08 -0.76
N ARG A 84 -4.10 17.94 -1.94
CA ARG A 84 -4.73 19.08 -2.65
C ARG A 84 -5.87 19.66 -1.84
N ARG A 85 -6.75 18.81 -1.28
CA ARG A 85 -7.87 19.26 -0.43
C ARG A 85 -7.39 19.92 0.86
N GLN A 86 -6.39 19.35 1.52
CA GLN A 86 -5.84 19.90 2.76
C GLN A 86 -5.23 21.30 2.53
N LYS A 87 -4.49 21.49 1.43
CA LYS A 87 -3.93 22.80 1.06
C LYS A 87 -5.01 23.81 0.70
N ALA A 88 -6.10 23.39 0.05
CA ALA A 88 -7.22 24.27 -0.27
C ALA A 88 -7.94 24.78 1.00
N LEU A 89 -8.04 23.95 2.04
CA LEU A 89 -8.64 24.35 3.32
C LEU A 89 -7.83 25.41 4.07
N PHE A 90 -6.52 25.50 3.85
CA PHE A 90 -5.64 26.45 4.51
C PHE A 90 -5.27 27.66 3.63
N ARG A 91 -5.93 27.87 2.48
CA ARG A 91 -5.66 29.04 1.65
C ARG A 91 -6.19 30.29 2.37
N PRO A 92 -5.32 31.25 2.78
CA PRO A 92 -5.79 32.42 3.52
C PRO A 92 -6.69 33.29 2.65
N LEU A 93 -7.81 33.74 3.23
CA LEU A 93 -8.83 34.59 2.60
C LEU A 93 -8.28 35.93 2.07
N SER A 94 -7.05 36.31 2.43
CA SER A 94 -6.38 37.55 2.01
C SER A 94 -5.85 37.53 0.57
N THR A 95 -6.12 36.49 -0.22
CA THR A 95 -5.72 36.39 -1.64
C THR A 95 -6.88 36.47 -2.63
N LEU A 96 -8.05 36.97 -2.21
CA LEU A 96 -9.18 37.37 -3.06
C LEU A 96 -9.40 38.88 -2.95
#